data_AF-A0A534S3S5-F1
#
_entry.id   AF-A0A534S3S5-F1
#
_cell.length_a   1.000
_cell.length_b   1.000
_cell.length_c   1.000
_cell.angle_alpha   90.00
_cell.angle_beta   90.00
_cell.angle_gamma   90.00
#
_symmetry.space_group_name_H-M   'P 1'
#
loop_
_entity.id
_entity.type
_entity.pdbx_description
1 polymer ?
#
loop_
_entity_poly.entity_id
_entity_poly.type
_entity_poly.pdbx_seq_one_letter_code
_entity_poly.pdbx_strand_id
1 'polypeptide(L)'
;MQYQFVSGDDHMDLAYIPARMWQERVPAKLKDQAPRVEETPQGRRWVCEGKPWAFGDYGTMRGARLTGAIPRAGVAEEPEPWVFRPSTPQLRLQDMDRDGVDAQVIYGPPLPLSFKDPELRVACLEAYNSWLAEFCAAAPNRLIGIPILPMHDPNAAVTELQRVAK
;
A
#
# COMPACT_ATOMS: atom_id res chain seq x y z
N MET A 1 -17.64 -18.72 9.97
CA MET A 1 -17.29 -17.61 10.87
C MET A 1 -18.40 -16.57 10.74
N GLN A 2 -18.88 -15.98 11.84
CA GLN A 2 -19.91 -14.94 11.81
C GLN A 2 -19.25 -13.61 12.19
N TYR A 3 -19.26 -12.62 11.30
CA TYR A 3 -18.72 -11.28 11.58
C TYR A 3 -19.70 -10.49 12.45
N GLN A 4 -19.19 -9.81 13.48
CA GLN A 4 -19.90 -8.85 14.33
C GLN A 4 -19.58 -7.41 13.91
N PHE A 5 -18.31 -7.10 13.67
CA PHE A 5 -17.86 -5.77 13.24
C PHE A 5 -16.92 -5.86 12.03
N VAL A 6 -17.34 -5.23 10.94
CA VAL A 6 -16.55 -5.11 9.70
C VAL A 6 -16.28 -3.63 9.46
N SER A 7 -15.01 -3.26 9.39
CA SER A 7 -14.61 -1.94 8.91
C SER A 7 -14.71 -1.91 7.40
N GLY A 8 -15.61 -1.06 6.89
CA GLY A 8 -15.83 -0.90 5.45
C GLY A 8 -14.86 0.07 4.77
N ASP A 9 -14.00 0.75 5.53
CA ASP A 9 -13.10 1.78 5.03
C ASP A 9 -11.78 1.79 5.81
N ASP A 10 -10.81 1.05 5.28
CA ASP A 10 -9.44 1.02 5.76
C ASP A 10 -8.48 1.33 4.61
N HIS A 11 -7.30 1.84 4.94
CA HIS A 11 -6.35 2.29 3.92
C HIS A 11 -4.99 1.62 4.02
N MET A 12 -4.37 1.46 2.84
CA MET A 12 -2.97 1.16 2.66
C MET A 12 -2.28 2.36 1.99
N ASP A 13 -1.81 3.31 2.80
CA ASP A 13 -1.18 4.51 2.28
C ASP A 13 0.24 4.26 1.77
N LEU A 14 0.65 5.08 0.80
CA LEU A 14 1.94 5.01 0.12
C LEU A 14 3.14 5.05 1.09
N ALA A 15 3.03 5.77 2.21
CA ALA A 15 4.10 5.86 3.19
C ALA A 15 4.19 4.64 4.13
N TYR A 16 3.29 3.66 4.05
CA TYR A 16 3.41 2.38 4.76
C TYR A 16 3.82 1.23 3.84
N ILE A 17 3.69 1.40 2.52
CA ILE A 17 4.10 0.38 1.55
C ILE A 17 5.60 0.09 1.69
N PRO A 18 6.03 -1.19 1.68
CA PRO A 18 7.44 -1.55 1.75
C PRO A 18 8.27 -0.86 0.66
N ALA A 19 9.42 -0.30 1.04
CA ALA A 19 10.23 0.57 0.18
C ALA A 19 10.66 -0.07 -1.15
N ARG A 20 10.81 -1.40 -1.18
CA ARG A 20 11.27 -2.15 -2.34
C ARG A 20 10.16 -2.87 -3.11
N MET A 21 8.90 -2.74 -2.69
CA MET A 21 7.76 -3.49 -3.24
C MET A 21 7.70 -3.40 -4.77
N TRP A 22 7.78 -2.20 -5.34
CA TRP A 22 7.81 -2.02 -6.80
C TRP A 22 9.13 -2.51 -7.41
N GLN A 23 10.28 -2.14 -6.84
CA GLN A 23 11.61 -2.45 -7.37
C GLN A 23 11.90 -3.96 -7.49
N GLU A 24 11.22 -4.77 -6.67
CA GLU A 24 11.31 -6.23 -6.67
C GLU A 24 10.39 -6.90 -7.69
N ARG A 25 9.34 -6.19 -8.15
CA ARG A 25 8.22 -6.79 -8.89
C ARG A 25 8.05 -6.26 -10.31
N VAL A 26 8.44 -5.02 -10.57
CA VAL A 26 8.33 -4.43 -11.91
C VAL A 26 9.38 -5.04 -12.86
N PRO A 27 9.05 -5.15 -14.17
CA PRO A 27 10.00 -5.60 -15.19
C PRO A 27 11.30 -4.79 -15.18
N ALA A 28 12.43 -5.47 -15.47
CA ALA A 28 13.76 -4.86 -15.43
C ALA A 28 13.87 -3.55 -16.24
N LYS A 29 13.25 -3.50 -17.43
CA LYS A 29 13.24 -2.31 -18.31
C LYS A 29 12.52 -1.09 -17.72
N LEU A 30 11.69 -1.28 -16.70
CA LEU A 30 10.90 -0.22 -16.05
C LEU A 30 11.47 0.21 -14.70
N LYS A 31 12.46 -0.51 -14.13
CA LYS A 31 12.94 -0.29 -12.76
C LYS A 31 13.45 1.13 -12.50
N ASP A 32 14.17 1.70 -13.46
CA ASP A 32 14.75 3.04 -13.34
C ASP A 32 13.68 4.14 -13.21
N GLN A 33 12.52 3.91 -13.83
CA GLN A 33 11.38 4.84 -13.78
C GLN A 33 10.38 4.50 -12.67
N ALA A 34 10.35 3.25 -12.20
CA ALA A 34 9.42 2.79 -11.18
C ALA A 34 9.63 3.48 -9.82
N PRO A 35 8.58 3.48 -8.96
CA PRO A 35 8.69 4.05 -7.63
C PRO A 35 9.85 3.45 -6.84
N ARG A 36 10.61 4.33 -6.19
CA ARG A 36 11.65 3.97 -5.22
C ARG A 36 11.69 4.98 -4.10
N VAL A 37 12.17 4.56 -2.93
CA VAL A 37 12.43 5.48 -1.82
C VAL A 37 13.85 6.02 -1.93
N GLU A 38 13.99 7.34 -1.80
CA GLU A 38 15.27 8.03 -1.67
C GLU A 38 15.38 8.62 -0.26
N GLU A 39 16.53 8.43 0.38
CA GLU A 39 16.85 9.07 1.66
C GLU A 39 17.44 10.45 1.39
N THR A 40 16.86 11.47 2.02
CA THR A 40 17.30 12.86 1.93
C THR A 40 17.57 13.41 3.33
N PRO A 41 18.30 14.53 3.47
CA PRO A 41 18.47 15.19 4.78
C PRO A 41 17.15 15.57 5.47
N GLN A 42 16.07 15.74 4.70
CA GLN A 42 14.72 16.08 5.20
C GLN A 42 13.89 14.85 5.56
N GLY A 43 14.36 13.64 5.22
CA GLY A 43 13.66 12.38 5.44
C GLY A 43 13.57 11.52 4.18
N ARG A 44 12.81 10.43 4.28
CA ARG A 44 12.56 9.50 3.18
C ARG A 44 11.48 10.06 2.25
N ARG A 45 11.66 9.91 0.95
CA ARG A 45 10.62 10.28 -0.03
C ARG A 45 10.53 9.27 -1.17
N TRP A 46 9.34 9.08 -1.70
CA TRP A 46 9.14 8.37 -2.94
C TRP A 46 9.53 9.24 -4.13
N VAL A 47 10.23 8.62 -5.07
CA VAL A 47 10.55 9.15 -6.40
C VAL A 47 10.02 8.18 -7.43
N CYS A 48 9.32 8.71 -8.43
CA CYS A 48 8.79 7.99 -9.57
C CYS A 48 9.03 8.84 -10.82
N GLU A 49 9.45 8.22 -11.94
CA GLU A 49 9.76 8.90 -13.19
C GLU A 49 10.74 10.08 -13.03
N GLY A 50 11.73 9.89 -12.13
CA GLY A 50 12.76 10.89 -11.82
C GLY A 50 12.27 12.12 -11.05
N LYS A 51 11.03 12.11 -10.55
CA LYS A 51 10.44 13.23 -9.81
C LYS A 51 9.92 12.80 -8.44
N PRO A 52 9.88 13.71 -7.45
CA PRO A 52 9.17 13.44 -6.20
C PRO A 52 7.72 13.03 -6.51
N TRP A 53 7.28 11.93 -5.92
CA TRP A 53 5.94 11.43 -6.14
C TRP A 53 5.00 12.11 -5.14
N ALA A 54 4.03 12.90 -5.63
CA ALA A 54 3.36 13.99 -4.91
C ALA A 54 2.55 13.62 -3.64
N PHE A 55 2.57 12.36 -3.20
CA PHE A 55 1.96 11.87 -1.94
C PHE A 55 2.85 10.86 -1.19
N GLY A 56 4.11 10.71 -1.60
CA GLY A 56 5.01 9.70 -1.10
C GLY A 56 6.17 10.23 -0.26
N ASP A 57 6.07 11.46 0.22
CA ASP A 57 7.02 11.94 1.20
C ASP A 57 6.64 11.42 2.61
N TYR A 58 7.52 10.61 3.19
CA TYR A 58 7.31 10.06 4.54
C TYR A 58 7.41 11.16 5.61
N GLY A 59 8.09 12.27 5.31
CA GLY A 59 8.28 13.43 6.18
C GLY A 59 7.02 14.28 6.33
N THR A 60 6.22 14.45 5.29
CA THR A 60 4.95 15.19 5.35
C THR A 60 3.90 14.43 6.15
N MET A 61 3.92 13.10 6.11
CA MET A 61 3.09 12.22 6.95
C MET A 61 3.56 12.20 8.42
N ARG A 62 4.80 12.57 8.72
CA ARG A 62 5.39 12.50 10.08
C ARG A 62 4.59 13.30 11.12
N GLY A 63 4.06 14.47 10.74
CA GLY A 63 3.23 15.29 11.63
C GLY A 63 1.87 14.67 11.94
N ALA A 64 1.23 14.04 10.95
CA ALA A 64 -0.02 13.31 11.11
C ALA A 64 0.17 11.99 11.88
N ARG A 65 1.31 11.32 11.68
CA ARG A 65 1.68 10.09 12.41
C ARG A 65 1.86 10.32 13.90
N LEU A 66 2.54 11.40 14.30
CA LEU A 66 2.78 11.70 15.71
C LEU A 66 1.49 12.02 16.52
N THR A 67 0.39 12.37 15.86
CA THR A 67 -0.91 12.64 16.50
C THR A 67 -1.96 11.54 16.26
N GLY A 68 -1.61 10.49 15.53
CA GLY A 68 -2.47 9.36 15.22
C GLY A 68 -2.93 8.57 16.45
N ALA A 69 -4.00 7.79 16.31
CA ALA A 69 -4.55 6.98 17.40
C ALA A 69 -3.53 5.94 17.93
N ILE A 70 -2.73 5.34 17.05
CA ILE A 70 -1.71 4.33 17.40
C ILE A 70 -0.68 4.87 18.40
N PRO A 71 0.08 5.96 18.09
CA PRO A 71 1.01 6.53 19.07
C PRO A 71 0.34 7.13 20.30
N ARG A 72 -0.89 7.68 20.19
CA ARG A 72 -1.66 8.12 21.38
C ARG A 72 -2.02 6.97 22.32
N ALA A 73 -2.15 5.75 21.81
CA ALA A 73 -2.34 4.53 22.59
C ALA A 73 -1.01 3.95 23.13
N GLY A 74 0.13 4.63 22.93
CA GLY A 74 1.44 4.17 23.36
C GLY A 74 2.02 3.03 22.52
N VAL A 75 1.48 2.79 21.33
CA VAL A 75 1.94 1.74 20.41
C VAL A 75 2.83 2.37 19.35
N ALA A 76 3.99 1.76 19.07
CA ALA A 76 4.88 2.22 18.01
C ALA A 76 4.31 1.86 16.63
N GLU A 77 4.12 2.85 15.77
CA GLU A 77 3.61 2.66 14.40
C GLU A 77 4.64 2.02 13.45
N GLU A 78 5.93 2.28 13.70
CA GLU A 78 7.09 1.64 13.08
C GLU A 78 7.91 1.00 14.22
N PRO A 79 7.53 -0.20 14.72
CA PRO A 79 8.24 -0.83 15.84
C PRO A 79 9.70 -1.17 15.53
N GLU A 80 10.02 -1.45 14.25
CA GLU A 80 11.38 -1.68 13.76
C GLU A 80 11.57 -0.88 12.46
N PRO A 81 12.80 -0.47 12.11
CA PRO A 81 13.06 0.26 10.88
C PRO A 81 12.47 -0.45 9.65
N TRP A 82 11.62 0.26 8.91
CA TRP A 82 10.90 -0.23 7.72
C TRP A 82 9.81 -1.28 7.97
N VAL A 83 9.51 -1.60 9.23
CA VAL A 83 8.39 -2.46 9.60
C VAL A 83 7.26 -1.57 10.09
N PHE A 84 6.26 -1.34 9.26
CA PHE A 84 5.11 -0.52 9.62
C PHE A 84 3.92 -1.39 10.02
N ARG A 85 3.20 -1.02 11.09
CA ARG A 85 2.01 -1.76 11.54
C ARG A 85 0.95 -1.89 10.44
N PRO A 86 0.57 -0.83 9.68
CA PRO A 86 -0.50 -0.94 8.68
C PRO A 86 -0.22 -1.91 7.54
N SER A 87 1.06 -2.12 7.17
CA SER A 87 1.49 -2.97 6.05
C SER A 87 2.17 -4.27 6.48
N THR A 88 2.19 -4.56 7.78
CA THR A 88 2.62 -5.85 8.33
C THR A 88 1.38 -6.63 8.78
N PRO A 89 0.99 -7.73 8.11
CA PRO A 89 -0.29 -8.38 8.36
C PRO A 89 -0.51 -8.75 9.83
N GLN A 90 0.52 -9.30 10.49
CA GLN A 90 0.43 -9.74 11.88
C GLN A 90 0.22 -8.57 12.84
N LEU A 91 0.88 -7.44 12.61
CA LEU A 91 0.73 -6.25 13.44
C LEU A 91 -0.63 -5.59 13.23
N ARG A 92 -1.10 -5.54 11.98
CA ARG A 92 -2.45 -5.05 11.65
C ARG A 92 -3.53 -5.91 12.30
N LEU A 93 -3.40 -7.23 12.26
CA LEU A 93 -4.33 -8.15 12.92
C LEU A 93 -4.36 -7.95 14.45
N GLN A 94 -3.21 -7.68 15.08
CA GLN A 94 -3.18 -7.34 16.51
C GLN A 94 -3.93 -6.04 16.82
N ASP A 95 -3.85 -5.05 15.93
CA ASP A 95 -4.59 -3.80 16.10
C ASP A 95 -6.09 -4.03 15.89
N MET A 96 -6.48 -4.82 14.88
CA MET A 96 -7.85 -5.26 14.68
C MET A 96 -8.40 -6.01 15.91
N ASP A 97 -7.63 -6.91 16.51
CA ASP A 97 -8.03 -7.64 17.72
C ASP A 97 -8.20 -6.71 18.93
N ARG A 98 -7.36 -5.68 19.05
CA ARG A 98 -7.48 -4.66 20.10
C ARG A 98 -8.75 -3.83 19.94
N ASP A 99 -9.11 -3.52 18.70
CA ASP A 99 -10.24 -2.67 18.35
C ASP A 99 -11.56 -3.45 18.21
N GLY A 100 -11.52 -4.80 18.30
CA GLY A 100 -12.69 -5.66 18.13
C GLY A 100 -13.19 -5.74 16.69
N VAL A 101 -12.30 -5.56 15.71
CA VAL A 101 -12.60 -5.59 14.27
C VAL A 101 -12.39 -7.01 13.73
N ASP A 102 -13.47 -7.63 13.24
CA ASP A 102 -13.39 -8.98 12.71
C ASP A 102 -12.77 -9.00 11.31
N ALA A 103 -13.15 -8.03 10.46
CA ALA A 103 -12.64 -7.90 9.10
C ALA A 103 -12.55 -6.44 8.64
N GLN A 104 -11.66 -6.17 7.68
CA GLN A 104 -11.44 -4.84 7.09
C GLN A 104 -11.42 -4.90 5.57
N VAL A 105 -12.07 -3.92 4.94
CA VAL A 105 -11.96 -3.62 3.51
C VAL A 105 -10.88 -2.58 3.30
N ILE A 106 -9.81 -2.94 2.57
CA ILE A 106 -8.58 -2.16 2.47
C ILE A 106 -8.46 -1.54 1.07
N TYR A 107 -8.59 -0.22 1.01
CA TYR A 107 -8.32 0.60 -0.17
C TYR A 107 -6.83 0.90 -0.30
N GLY A 108 -6.32 0.85 -1.53
CA GLY A 108 -4.96 1.25 -1.82
C GLY A 108 -4.75 2.76 -1.97
N PRO A 109 -3.50 3.21 -2.19
CA PRO A 109 -3.21 4.62 -2.42
C PRO A 109 -3.82 5.09 -3.75
N PRO A 110 -3.93 6.40 -3.99
CA PRO A 110 -4.43 6.97 -5.25
C PRO A 110 -3.44 6.82 -6.44
N LEU A 111 -2.81 5.65 -6.56
CA LEU A 111 -1.77 5.30 -7.55
C LEU A 111 -2.14 5.59 -9.02
N PRO A 112 -3.37 5.31 -9.51
CA PRO A 112 -3.70 5.50 -10.93
C PRO A 112 -3.54 6.93 -11.43
N LEU A 113 -3.55 7.90 -10.52
CA LEU A 113 -3.50 9.32 -10.85
C LEU A 113 -2.06 9.86 -11.01
N SER A 114 -1.03 9.04 -10.75
CA SER A 114 0.30 9.58 -10.43
C SER A 114 1.45 9.14 -11.35
N PHE A 115 1.18 8.44 -12.46
CA PHE A 115 2.20 8.03 -13.45
C PHE A 115 2.01 8.76 -14.78
N LYS A 116 3.07 9.06 -15.52
CA LYS A 116 2.98 9.63 -16.88
C LYS A 116 3.06 8.56 -17.96
N ASP A 117 3.99 7.62 -17.83
CA ASP A 117 4.17 6.48 -18.72
C ASP A 117 3.05 5.44 -18.48
N PRO A 118 2.19 5.17 -19.48
CA PRO A 118 1.12 4.19 -19.37
C PRO A 118 1.62 2.76 -19.13
N GLU A 119 2.75 2.37 -19.74
CA GLU A 119 3.32 1.04 -19.56
C GLU A 119 3.81 0.86 -18.12
N LEU A 120 4.52 1.87 -17.60
CA LEU A 120 4.95 1.89 -16.21
C LEU A 120 3.76 1.83 -15.25
N ARG A 121 2.70 2.58 -15.54
CA ARG A 121 1.48 2.61 -14.74
C ARG A 121 0.87 1.22 -14.60
N VAL A 122 0.66 0.51 -15.71
CA VAL A 122 0.10 -0.85 -15.69
C VAL A 122 0.98 -1.78 -14.86
N ALA A 123 2.30 -1.81 -15.13
CA ALA A 123 3.22 -2.69 -14.42
C ALA A 123 3.28 -2.40 -12.90
N CYS A 124 3.20 -1.12 -12.50
CA CYS A 124 3.21 -0.75 -11.09
C CYS A 124 1.91 -1.10 -10.36
N LEU A 125 0.76 -1.03 -11.04
CA LEU A 125 -0.53 -1.44 -10.49
C LEU A 125 -0.60 -2.97 -10.35
N GLU A 126 -0.14 -3.73 -11.34
CA GLU A 126 -0.05 -5.19 -11.26
C GLU A 126 0.87 -5.64 -10.12
N ALA A 127 2.02 -4.98 -9.95
CA ALA A 127 2.95 -5.22 -8.85
C ALA A 127 2.30 -4.96 -7.48
N TYR A 128 1.58 -3.82 -7.35
CA TYR A 128 0.85 -3.48 -6.14
C TYR A 128 -0.24 -4.51 -5.83
N ASN A 129 -1.08 -4.87 -6.80
CA ASN A 129 -2.18 -5.82 -6.60
C ASN A 129 -1.66 -7.21 -6.24
N SER A 130 -0.54 -7.65 -6.82
CA SER A 130 0.09 -8.92 -6.46
C SER A 130 0.61 -8.91 -5.02
N TRP A 131 1.26 -7.81 -4.60
CA TRP A 131 1.70 -7.64 -3.22
C TRP A 131 0.50 -7.56 -2.24
N LEU A 132 -0.57 -6.86 -2.62
CA LEU A 132 -1.78 -6.76 -1.80
C LEU A 132 -2.44 -8.13 -1.61
N ALA A 133 -2.49 -8.95 -2.65
CA ALA A 133 -2.98 -10.33 -2.56
C ALA A 133 -2.14 -11.17 -1.58
N GLU A 134 -0.80 -11.07 -1.65
CA GLU A 134 0.10 -11.73 -0.70
C GLU A 134 -0.10 -11.24 0.74
N PHE A 135 -0.30 -9.93 0.93
CA PHE A 135 -0.60 -9.34 2.23
C PHE A 135 -1.91 -9.90 2.81
N CYS A 136 -2.98 -9.93 2.00
CA CYS A 136 -4.29 -10.45 2.39
C CYS A 136 -4.29 -11.96 2.68
N ALA A 137 -3.43 -12.72 2.00
CA ALA A 137 -3.31 -14.18 2.19
C ALA A 137 -2.91 -14.59 3.61
N ALA A 138 -2.35 -13.68 4.42
CA ALA A 138 -2.06 -13.92 5.83
C ALA A 138 -3.33 -14.20 6.67
N ALA A 139 -4.46 -13.59 6.30
CA ALA A 139 -5.77 -13.81 6.93
C ALA A 139 -6.90 -13.47 5.93
N PRO A 140 -7.18 -14.32 4.94
CA PRO A 140 -8.06 -13.98 3.81
C PRO A 140 -9.53 -13.74 4.21
N ASN A 141 -9.94 -14.22 5.39
CA ASN A 141 -11.27 -13.96 5.94
C ASN A 141 -11.33 -12.66 6.77
N ARG A 142 -10.20 -11.96 6.96
CA ARG A 142 -10.13 -10.74 7.79
C ARG A 142 -9.58 -9.55 7.02
N LEU A 143 -8.67 -9.78 6.08
CA LEU A 143 -7.99 -8.75 5.30
C LEU A 143 -8.50 -8.78 3.86
N ILE A 144 -9.35 -7.83 3.49
CA ILE A 144 -10.05 -7.82 2.19
C ILE A 144 -9.52 -6.64 1.38
N GLY A 145 -8.48 -6.89 0.57
CA GLY A 145 -7.87 -5.86 -0.27
C GLY A 145 -8.69 -5.56 -1.52
N ILE A 146 -8.86 -4.28 -1.85
CA ILE A 146 -9.47 -3.85 -3.11
C ILE A 146 -8.35 -3.60 -4.14
N PRO A 147 -8.29 -4.40 -5.22
CA PRO A 147 -7.30 -4.21 -6.26
C PRO A 147 -7.57 -2.91 -7.03
N ILE A 148 -6.48 -2.28 -7.49
CA ILE A 148 -6.55 -1.06 -8.27
C ILE A 148 -6.44 -1.41 -9.75
N LEU A 149 -7.45 -1.05 -10.53
CA LEU A 149 -7.46 -1.31 -11.98
C LEU A 149 -6.83 -0.14 -12.77
N PRO A 150 -6.13 -0.40 -13.87
CA PRO A 150 -5.59 0.63 -14.77
C PRO A 150 -6.70 1.34 -15.55
N MET A 151 -7.44 2.25 -14.92
CA MET A 151 -8.63 2.94 -15.48
C MET A 151 -8.40 3.73 -16.79
N HIS A 152 -7.15 4.03 -17.12
CA HIS A 152 -6.77 4.73 -18.34
C HIS A 152 -6.81 3.86 -19.61
N ASP A 153 -6.80 2.54 -19.46
CA ASP A 153 -6.86 1.57 -20.55
C ASP A 153 -7.88 0.47 -20.18
N PRO A 154 -9.08 0.47 -20.83
CA PRO A 154 -10.11 -0.53 -20.57
C PRO A 154 -9.66 -1.98 -20.79
N ASN A 155 -8.79 -2.25 -21.77
CA ASN A 155 -8.31 -3.60 -22.04
C ASN A 155 -7.36 -4.07 -20.94
N ALA A 156 -6.45 -3.19 -20.52
CA ALA A 156 -5.59 -3.47 -19.36
C ALA A 156 -6.43 -3.65 -18.10
N ALA A 157 -7.50 -2.87 -17.90
CA ALA A 157 -8.38 -2.98 -16.74
C ALA A 157 -9.13 -4.32 -16.69
N VAL A 158 -9.65 -4.79 -17.83
CA VAL A 158 -10.28 -6.10 -17.93
C VAL A 158 -9.27 -7.22 -17.69
N THR A 159 -8.08 -7.12 -18.28
CA THR A 159 -7.00 -8.11 -18.10
C THR A 159 -6.62 -8.23 -16.63
N GLU A 160 -6.43 -7.10 -15.96
CA GLU A 160 -6.06 -7.09 -14.55
C GLU A 160 -7.19 -7.58 -13.65
N LEU A 161 -8.44 -7.17 -13.91
CA LEU A 161 -9.61 -7.66 -13.20
C LEU A 161 -9.71 -9.20 -13.27
N GLN A 162 -9.52 -9.78 -14.46
CA GLN A 162 -9.52 -11.22 -14.65
C GLN A 162 -8.36 -11.93 -13.95
N ARG A 163 -7.22 -11.25 -13.77
CA ARG A 163 -6.06 -11.79 -13.06
C ARG A 163 -6.29 -11.83 -11.55
N VAL A 164 -6.80 -10.75 -10.97
CA VAL A 164 -7.00 -10.60 -9.51
C VAL A 164 -8.25 -11.30 -8.98
N ALA A 165 -9.18 -11.68 -9.87
CA ALA A 165 -10.38 -12.44 -9.49
C ALA A 165 -10.15 -13.95 -9.31
N LYS A 166 -8.92 -14.44 -9.52
CA LYS A 166 -8.53 -15.85 -9.37
C LYS A 166 -7.94 -16.11 -7.98
#